data_AF-A0A2A2M5W8-F1
#
_entry.id   AF-A0A2A2M5W8-F1
#
_cell.length_a   1.000
_cell.length_b   1.000
_cell.length_c   1.000
_cell.angle_alpha   90.00
_cell.angle_beta   90.00
_cell.angle_gamma   90.00
#
_symmetry.space_group_name_H-M   'P 1'
#
loop_
_entity.id
_entity.type
_entity.pdbx_description
1 polymer ?
#
loop_
_entity_poly.entity_id
_entity_poly.type
_entity_poly.pdbx_seq_one_letter_code
_entity_poly.pdbx_strand_id
1 'polypeptide(L)' 'MLVAARQGLALRERVGLNAQLHGSLADMYADLGQRIALVEEDRALDRELRDLLVEIRAQRWELYAGE' A
#
# COMPACT_ATOMS: atom_id res chain seq x y z
N MET A 1 4.15 -8.70 -3.74
CA MET A 1 3.98 -8.26 -2.35
C MET A 1 3.52 -6.80 -2.35
N LEU A 2 2.33 -6.48 -1.85
CA LEU A 2 1.77 -5.12 -1.89
C LEU A 2 2.56 -4.13 -1.00
N VAL A 3 3.07 -4.61 0.14
CA VAL A 3 3.93 -3.83 1.04
C VAL A 3 5.20 -3.34 0.34
N ALA A 4 5.85 -4.21 -0.44
CA ALA A 4 7.05 -3.85 -1.20
C ALA A 4 6.76 -2.82 -2.30
N ALA A 5 5.60 -2.93 -2.97
CA ALA A 5 5.18 -1.94 -3.95
C ALA A 5 4.94 -0.56 -3.32
N ARG A 6 4.24 -0.53 -2.17
CA ARG A 6 4.02 0.70 -1.39
C ARG A 6 5.34 1.33 -0.94
N GLN A 7 6.26 0.51 -0.43
CA GLN A 7 7.59 0.93 0.01
C GLN A 7 8.40 1.51 -1.16
N GLY A 8 8.42 0.82 -2.30
CA GLY A 8 9.13 1.27 -3.49
C GLY A 8 8.59 2.59 -4.04
N LEU A 9 7.27 2.80 -4.00
CA LEU A 9 6.67 4.06 -4.46
C LEU A 9 7.03 5.23 -3.53
N ALA A 10 6.94 5.03 -2.21
CA ALA A 10 7.30 6.07 -1.24
C ALA A 10 8.80 6.42 -1.30
N LEU A 11 9.67 5.43 -1.51
CA LEU A 11 11.10 5.67 -1.69
C LEU A 11 11.42 6.43 -2.98
N ARG A 12 10.68 6.16 -4.07
CA ARG A 12 10.82 6.88 -5.33
C ARG A 12 10.38 8.34 -5.20
N GLU A 13 9.27 8.58 -4.50
CA GLU A 13 8.80 9.94 -4.19
C GLU A 13 9.84 10.72 -3.36
N ARG A 14 10.47 10.09 -2.37
CA ARG A 14 11.56 10.71 -1.57
C ARG A 14 12.76 11.16 -2.42
N VAL A 15 13.02 10.52 -3.56
CA VAL A 15 14.11 10.89 -4.49
C VAL A 15 13.64 11.71 -5.70
N GLY A 16 12.42 12.26 -5.66
CA GLY A 16 11.86 13.11 -6.71
C GLY A 16 11.30 12.35 -7.93
N LEU A 17 11.18 11.03 -7.84
CA LEU A 17 10.58 10.18 -8.87
C LEU A 17 9.12 9.91 -8.53
N ASN A 18 8.25 10.87 -8.82
CA ASN A 18 6.82 10.74 -8.55
C ASN A 18 6.12 9.92 -9.64
N ALA A 19 5.70 8.70 -9.32
CA ALA A 19 4.73 8.00 -10.16
C ALA A 19 3.36 8.65 -9.98
N GLN A 20 2.74 9.08 -11.07
CA GLN A 20 1.40 9.65 -11.02
C GLN A 20 0.36 8.52 -10.92
N LEU A 21 -0.08 8.23 -9.70
CA LEU A 21 -1.24 7.38 -9.45
C LEU A 21 -2.52 8.21 -9.64
N HIS A 22 -3.55 7.61 -10.22
CA HIS A 22 -4.82 8.28 -10.49
C HIS A 22 -6.00 7.39 -10.09
N GLY A 23 -7.11 8.03 -9.70
CA GLY A 23 -8.37 7.36 -9.36
C GLY A 23 -8.25 6.42 -8.17
N SER A 24 -8.99 5.31 -8.21
CA SER A 24 -9.06 4.30 -7.14
C SER A 24 -7.71 3.71 -6.74
N LEU A 25 -6.71 3.75 -7.63
CA LEU A 25 -5.35 3.31 -7.33
C LEU A 25 -4.61 4.30 -6.41
N ALA A 26 -4.82 5.61 -6.57
CA ALA A 26 -4.29 6.62 -5.68
C ALA A 26 -4.96 6.52 -4.29
N ASP A 27 -6.26 6.29 -4.26
CA ASP A 27 -7.03 6.10 -3.02
C ASP A 27 -6.58 4.85 -2.26
N MET A 28 -6.38 3.72 -2.97
CA MET A 28 -5.78 2.53 -2.37
C MET A 28 -4.38 2.83 -1.82
N TYR A 29 -3.53 3.53 -2.58
CA TYR A 29 -2.18 3.85 -2.12
C TYR A 29 -2.17 4.73 -0.86
N ALA A 30 -3.06 5.72 -0.79
CA ALA A 30 -3.23 6.58 0.38
C ALA A 30 -3.74 5.80 1.61
N ASP A 31 -4.73 4.92 1.44
CA ASP A 31 -5.26 4.07 2.52
C ASP A 31 -4.21 3.05 3.00
N LEU A 32 -3.46 2.42 2.08
CA LEU A 32 -2.29 1.61 2.43
C LEU A 32 -1.31 2.43 3.27
N GLY A 33 -1.07 3.68 2.85
CA GLY A 33 -0.31 4.72 3.52
C GLY A 33 -0.54 4.79 5.03
N GLN A 34 -1.81 4.75 5.43
CA GLN A 34 -2.27 4.87 6.81
C GLN A 34 -2.17 3.57 7.61
N ARG A 35 -2.24 2.41 6.95
CA ARG A 35 -2.25 1.09 7.61
C ARG A 35 -0.87 0.55 7.91
N ILE A 36 0.04 0.76 6.98
CA ILE A 36 1.41 0.24 7.05
C ILE A 36 2.29 1.47 7.15
N ALA A 37 3.16 1.58 8.15
CA ALA A 37 4.10 2.70 8.17
C ALA A 37 5.22 2.45 7.15
N LEU A 38 5.93 3.50 6.73
CA LEU A 38 7.16 3.27 5.98
C LEU A 38 8.14 2.51 6.89
N VAL A 39 8.72 1.44 6.37
CA VAL A 39 9.71 0.65 7.11
C VAL A 39 11.05 1.37 6.98
N GLU A 40 11.49 2.04 8.05
CA GLU A 40 12.77 2.75 8.07
C GLU A 40 13.91 1.86 8.59
N GLU A 41 13.58 0.91 9.46
CA GLU A 41 14.50 -0.07 10.05
C GLU A 41 13.82 -1.45 10.10
N ASP A 42 14.61 -2.50 10.33
CA ASP A 42 14.10 -3.87 10.39
C ASP A 42 13.15 -4.07 11.57
N ARG A 43 11.94 -4.55 11.27
CA ARG A 43 10.86 -4.76 12.25
C ARG A 43 9.95 -5.89 11.81
N ALA A 44 9.31 -6.52 12.79
CA ALA A 44 8.27 -7.49 12.51
C ALA A 44 7.05 -6.80 11.87
N LEU A 45 6.66 -7.27 10.68
CA LEU A 45 5.47 -6.81 9.95
C LEU A 45 4.30 -7.80 10.04
N ASP A 46 4.45 -8.86 10.84
CA ASP A 46 3.53 -10.01 10.85
C ASP A 46 2.07 -9.60 11.10
N ARG A 47 1.84 -8.63 11.99
CA ARG A 47 0.51 -8.12 12.30
C ARG A 47 -0.09 -7.36 11.13
N GLU A 48 0.64 -6.38 10.60
CA GLU A 48 0.21 -5.58 9.45
C GLU A 48 -0.03 -6.43 8.21
N LEU A 49 0.78 -7.47 8.00
CA LEU A 49 0.62 -8.41 6.88
C LEU A 49 -0.65 -9.25 7.03
N ARG A 50 -0.96 -9.73 8.24
CA ARG A 50 -2.20 -10.49 8.50
C ARG A 50 -3.43 -9.61 8.31
N ASP A 51 -3.41 -8.39 8.83
CA ASP A 51 -4.50 -7.43 8.67
C ASP A 51 -4.69 -7.07 7.19
N LEU A 52 -3.59 -6.85 6.46
CA LEU A 52 -3.64 -6.59 5.02
C LEU A 52 -4.28 -7.75 4.23
N LEU A 53 -3.97 -9.00 4.59
CA LEU A 53 -4.56 -10.18 3.95
C LEU A 53 -6.07 -10.27 4.19
N VAL A 54 -6.54 -9.91 5.39
CA VAL A 54 -7.98 -9.85 5.69
C VAL A 54 -8.67 -8.84 4.79
N GLU A 55 -8.09 -7.64 4.63
CA GLU A 55 -8.68 -6.55 3.85
C GLU A 55 -8.67 -6.81 2.34
N ILE A 56 -7.60 -7.45 1.83
CA ILE A 56 -7.54 -7.93 0.44
C ILE A 56 -8.65 -8.94 0.18
N ARG A 57 -8.84 -9.91 1.10
CA ARG A 57 -9.90 -10.92 0.97
C ARG A 57 -11.30 -10.34 1.11
N ALA A 58 -11.45 -9.27 1.87
CA ALA A 58 -12.70 -8.52 1.99
C ALA A 58 -12.97 -7.61 0.78
N GLN A 59 -12.07 -7.59 -0.21
CA GLN A 59 -12.16 -6.74 -1.41
C GLN A 59 -12.44 -5.26 -1.07
N ARG A 60 -11.78 -4.74 -0.03
CA ARG A 60 -12.13 -3.44 0.55
C ARG A 60 -11.95 -2.25 -0.39
N TRP A 61 -11.09 -2.36 -1.41
CA TRP A 61 -10.85 -1.27 -2.35
C TRP A 61 -11.73 -1.39 -3.60
N GLU A 62 -12.21 -0.26 -4.11
CA GLU A 62 -13.01 -0.19 -5.34
C GLU A 62 -12.28 -0.72 -6.59
N LEU A 63 -10.97 -0.98 -6.50
CA LEU A 63 -10.20 -1.71 -7.52
C LEU A 63 -10.81 -3.09 -7.84
N TYR A 64 -11.53 -3.70 -6.91
CA TYR A 64 -12.19 -4.98 -7.10
C TYR A 64 -13.62 -4.87 -7.65
N ALA A 65 -14.19 -3.67 -7.75
CA ALA A 65 -15.58 -3.46 -8.18
C ALA A 65 -15.82 -3.71 -9.69
N GLY A 66 -14.81 -4.19 -10.41
CA GLY A 66 -14.83 -4.45 -11.86
C GLY A 66 -14.81 -5.92 -12.27
N GLU A 67 -15.05 -6.87 -11.36
CA GLU A 67 -15.27 -8.30 -11.68
C GLU A 67 -16.75 -8.66 -11.81
#